data_AF-A0A3P7SG89-F1
#
_entry.id   AF-A0A3P7SG89-F1
#
_cell.length_a   1.000
_cell.length_b   1.000
_cell.length_c   1.000
_cell.angle_alpha   90.00
_cell.angle_beta   90.00
_cell.angle_gamma   90.00
#
_symmetry.space_group_name_H-M   'P 1'
#
loop_
_entity.id
_entity.type
_entity.pdbx_description
1 polymer ?
#
loop_
_entity_poly.entity_id
_entity_poly.type
_entity_poly.pdbx_seq_one_letter_code
_entity_poly.pdbx_strand_id
1 'polypeptide(L)'
;MLKQDSQYFEIFFDREDAIQKIQALIERGDKEEKQHNTDMKELIRLIDHNRKLTDYIRAKVKERDEDPQLHAWRAKKAAEAESQQKQTEETLDKYEQAFNKMLKLTQAPSSDRLMDSYIRNEDRNFSLFNYIIEIYEEVEQLQTKIDNLRKQIMENQELVDKETESINKELDFLRALSEGIDENNIDIQGEFDKTQSFLQETAAMIGDLSESLHCDTSLIQQRLCASKEVTLETLLEYMALVEERVNNLLLIRQRIAKANADAPNSVKTNFMGGNLKSKSVAQPIIAPPKIPEGFDASKLPL
;
A
#
# COMPACT_ATOMS: atom_id res chain seq x y z
N MET A 1 -105.50 -51.24 -129.95
CA MET A 1 -105.60 -50.95 -128.51
C MET A 1 -104.22 -50.95 -127.85
N LEU A 2 -103.43 -52.02 -127.95
CA LEU A 2 -102.12 -52.16 -127.27
C LEU A 2 -101.05 -51.05 -127.52
N LYS A 3 -101.04 -50.36 -128.67
CA LYS A 3 -100.06 -49.28 -128.94
C LYS A 3 -100.41 -47.93 -128.29
N GLN A 4 -101.70 -47.65 -128.07
CA GLN A 4 -102.17 -46.37 -127.56
C GLN A 4 -102.07 -46.32 -126.02
N ASP A 5 -102.29 -47.46 -125.37
CA ASP A 5 -102.08 -47.64 -123.92
C ASP A 5 -100.59 -47.52 -123.53
N SER A 6 -99.69 -48.01 -124.40
CA SER A 6 -98.23 -47.89 -124.19
C SER A 6 -97.76 -46.43 -124.23
N GLN A 7 -98.30 -45.62 -125.14
CA GLN A 7 -97.93 -44.21 -125.28
C GLN A 7 -98.52 -43.35 -124.14
N TYR A 8 -99.72 -43.68 -123.67
CA TYR A 8 -100.30 -43.07 -122.47
C TYR A 8 -99.49 -43.39 -121.22
N PHE A 9 -99.04 -44.65 -121.06
CA PHE A 9 -98.18 -45.06 -119.95
C PHE A 9 -96.85 -44.28 -119.93
N GLU A 10 -96.23 -44.07 -121.10
CA GLU A 10 -94.98 -43.32 -121.24
C GLU A 10 -95.15 -41.83 -120.85
N ILE A 11 -96.23 -41.18 -121.30
CA ILE A 11 -96.55 -39.79 -120.93
C ILE A 11 -96.86 -39.65 -119.43
N PHE A 12 -97.57 -40.63 -118.86
CA PHE A 12 -97.84 -40.66 -117.42
C PHE A 12 -96.56 -40.84 -116.61
N PHE A 13 -95.66 -41.74 -117.05
CA PHE A 13 -94.36 -41.97 -116.42
C PHE A 13 -93.47 -40.73 -116.48
N ASP A 14 -93.38 -40.06 -117.63
CA ASP A 14 -92.61 -38.82 -117.80
C ASP A 14 -93.17 -37.68 -116.93
N ARG A 15 -94.51 -37.61 -116.79
CA ARG A 15 -95.17 -36.63 -115.91
C ARG A 15 -94.85 -36.90 -114.45
N GLU A 16 -94.92 -38.16 -114.01
CA GLU A 16 -94.56 -38.55 -112.63
C GLU A 16 -93.08 -38.28 -112.34
N ASP A 17 -92.18 -38.60 -113.27
CA ASP A 17 -90.75 -38.31 -113.17
C ASP A 17 -90.47 -36.79 -113.10
N ALA A 18 -91.17 -35.98 -113.90
CA ALA A 18 -91.08 -34.53 -113.84
C ALA A 18 -91.60 -33.95 -112.51
N ILE A 19 -92.72 -34.47 -111.99
CA ILE A 19 -93.26 -34.07 -110.68
C ILE A 19 -92.29 -34.46 -109.57
N GLN A 20 -91.69 -35.65 -109.64
CA GLN A 20 -90.69 -36.11 -108.67
C GLN A 20 -89.42 -35.24 -108.72
N LYS A 21 -88.98 -34.81 -109.91
CA LYS A 21 -87.88 -33.84 -110.06
C LYS A 21 -88.21 -32.47 -109.49
N ILE A 22 -89.43 -31.96 -109.72
CA ILE A 22 -89.87 -30.68 -109.14
C ILE A 22 -89.94 -30.78 -107.62
N GLN A 23 -90.50 -31.84 -107.07
CA GLN A 23 -90.56 -32.09 -105.62
C GLN A 23 -89.16 -32.18 -105.01
N ALA A 24 -88.23 -32.90 -105.67
CA ALA A 24 -86.84 -32.97 -105.24
C ALA A 24 -86.13 -31.61 -105.27
N LEU A 25 -86.44 -30.75 -106.25
CA LEU A 25 -85.92 -29.38 -106.31
C LEU A 25 -86.49 -28.48 -105.21
N ILE A 26 -87.78 -28.60 -104.91
CA ILE A 26 -88.43 -27.87 -103.81
C ILE A 26 -87.84 -28.31 -102.46
N GLU A 27 -87.75 -29.62 -102.21
CA GLU A 27 -87.16 -30.14 -100.98
C GLU A 27 -85.68 -29.77 -100.83
N ARG A 28 -84.94 -29.70 -101.94
CA ARG A 28 -83.57 -29.21 -101.93
C ARG A 28 -83.52 -27.71 -101.60
N GLY A 29 -84.40 -26.90 -102.20
CA GLY A 29 -84.53 -25.48 -101.89
C GLY A 29 -84.84 -25.22 -100.42
N ASP A 30 -85.82 -25.93 -99.86
CA ASP A 30 -86.20 -25.81 -98.44
C ASP A 30 -85.07 -26.23 -97.50
N LYS A 31 -84.29 -27.26 -97.86
CA LYS A 31 -83.11 -27.70 -97.09
C LYS A 31 -82.00 -26.66 -97.14
N GLU A 32 -81.71 -26.13 -98.33
CA GLU A 32 -80.71 -25.08 -98.53
C GLU A 32 -81.10 -23.79 -97.77
N GLU A 33 -82.38 -23.41 -97.77
CA GLU A 33 -82.87 -22.25 -97.00
C GLU A 33 -82.71 -22.46 -95.49
N LYS A 34 -83.08 -23.64 -94.98
CA LYS A 34 -82.93 -23.99 -93.55
C LYS A 34 -81.45 -24.02 -93.14
N GLN A 35 -80.59 -24.56 -93.99
CA GLN A 35 -79.14 -24.56 -93.76
C GLN A 35 -78.62 -23.12 -93.73
N HIS A 36 -78.97 -22.31 -94.73
CA HIS A 36 -78.57 -20.90 -94.80
C HIS A 36 -79.03 -20.10 -93.58
N ASN A 37 -80.25 -20.32 -93.09
CA ASN A 37 -80.76 -19.66 -91.90
C ASN A 37 -79.99 -20.07 -90.62
N THR A 38 -79.60 -21.35 -90.54
CA THR A 38 -78.78 -21.87 -89.44
C THR A 38 -77.40 -21.22 -89.46
N ASP A 39 -76.74 -21.23 -90.62
CA ASP A 39 -75.42 -20.64 -90.82
C ASP A 39 -75.44 -19.14 -90.49
N MET A 40 -76.48 -18.42 -90.90
CA MET A 40 -76.64 -17.00 -90.60
C MET A 40 -76.75 -16.73 -89.09
N LYS A 41 -77.50 -17.54 -88.35
CA LYS A 41 -77.61 -17.43 -86.89
C LYS A 41 -76.27 -17.72 -86.20
N GLU A 42 -75.52 -18.69 -86.69
CA GLU A 42 -74.19 -19.02 -86.14
C GLU A 42 -73.18 -17.90 -86.39
N LEU A 43 -73.16 -17.31 -87.59
CA LEU A 43 -72.31 -16.17 -87.92
C LEU A 43 -72.60 -14.97 -87.02
N ILE A 44 -73.88 -14.65 -86.77
CA ILE A 44 -74.27 -13.56 -85.86
C ILE A 44 -73.77 -13.81 -84.43
N ARG A 45 -73.89 -15.04 -83.91
CA ARG A 45 -73.37 -15.39 -82.58
C ARG A 45 -71.86 -15.24 -82.50
N LEU A 46 -71.15 -15.64 -83.55
CA LEU A 46 -69.69 -15.56 -83.60
C LEU A 46 -69.20 -14.09 -83.63
N ILE A 47 -69.92 -13.23 -84.35
CA ILE A 47 -69.66 -11.78 -84.39
C ILE A 47 -69.90 -11.16 -83.00
N ASP A 48 -71.02 -11.46 -82.34
CA ASP A 48 -71.31 -10.91 -81.01
C ASP A 48 -70.30 -11.39 -79.96
N HIS A 49 -69.88 -12.66 -80.04
CA HIS A 49 -68.83 -13.19 -79.18
C HIS A 49 -67.49 -12.48 -79.38
N ASN A 50 -67.04 -12.30 -80.64
CA ASN A 50 -65.80 -11.59 -80.94
C ASN A 50 -65.85 -10.12 -80.50
N ARG A 51 -67.00 -9.46 -80.65
CA ARG A 51 -67.19 -8.09 -80.18
C ARG A 51 -67.03 -8.00 -78.67
N LYS A 52 -67.70 -8.89 -77.90
CA LYS A 52 -67.57 -8.98 -76.44
C LYS A 52 -66.14 -9.26 -75.99
N LEU A 53 -65.43 -10.16 -76.68
CA LEU A 53 -64.03 -10.46 -76.38
C LEU A 53 -63.13 -9.24 -76.64
N THR A 54 -63.32 -8.55 -77.75
CA THR A 54 -62.55 -7.35 -78.10
C THR A 54 -62.78 -6.24 -77.07
N ASP A 55 -64.03 -6.04 -76.65
CA ASP A 55 -64.37 -5.06 -75.61
C ASP A 55 -63.78 -5.44 -74.25
N TYR A 56 -63.79 -6.73 -73.89
CA TYR A 56 -63.14 -7.24 -72.68
C TYR A 56 -61.63 -7.01 -72.69
N ILE A 57 -60.95 -7.33 -73.79
CA ILE A 57 -59.51 -7.11 -73.95
C ILE A 57 -59.21 -5.61 -73.87
N ARG A 58 -59.99 -4.77 -74.55
CA ARG A 58 -59.82 -3.30 -74.51
C ARG A 58 -59.99 -2.74 -73.10
N ALA A 59 -60.95 -3.23 -72.34
CA ALA A 59 -61.14 -2.84 -70.94
C ALA A 59 -59.94 -3.28 -70.07
N LYS A 60 -59.47 -4.52 -70.25
CA LYS A 60 -58.33 -5.06 -69.48
C LYS A 60 -56.98 -4.45 -69.84
N VAL A 61 -56.81 -3.96 -71.07
CA VAL A 61 -55.59 -3.26 -71.50
C VAL A 61 -55.55 -1.83 -70.95
N LYS A 62 -56.70 -1.12 -70.90
CA LYS A 62 -56.75 0.23 -70.31
C LYS A 62 -56.55 0.26 -68.80
N GLU A 63 -56.87 -0.82 -68.09
CA GLU A 63 -56.69 -0.94 -66.63
C GLU A 63 -55.24 -1.31 -66.22
N ARG A 64 -54.33 -1.46 -67.20
CA ARG A 64 -52.92 -1.86 -67.01
C ARG A 64 -51.91 -0.74 -67.22
N ASP A 65 -52.33 0.52 -67.21
CA ASP A 65 -51.38 1.59 -66.88
C ASP A 65 -50.96 1.35 -65.42
N GLU A 66 -49.73 0.86 -65.22
CA GLU A 66 -49.17 0.58 -63.89
C GLU A 66 -49.41 1.78 -62.97
N ASP A 67 -49.88 1.51 -61.75
CA ASP A 67 -50.21 2.53 -60.74
C ASP A 67 -49.12 3.63 -60.73
N PRO A 68 -49.45 4.91 -60.99
CA PRO A 68 -48.46 6.00 -61.06
C PRO A 68 -47.58 6.06 -59.80
N GLN A 69 -48.11 5.61 -58.66
CA GLN A 69 -47.44 5.52 -57.39
C GLN A 69 -46.37 4.41 -57.34
N LEU A 70 -46.56 3.29 -58.03
CA LEU A 70 -45.58 2.21 -58.12
C LEU A 70 -44.40 2.59 -59.02
N HIS A 71 -44.67 3.28 -60.14
CA HIS A 71 -43.63 3.87 -60.98
C HIS A 71 -42.84 4.94 -60.24
N ALA A 72 -43.53 5.86 -59.53
CA ALA A 72 -42.88 6.86 -58.70
C ALA A 72 -42.05 6.24 -57.57
N TRP A 73 -42.53 5.15 -56.96
CA TRP A 73 -41.79 4.43 -55.92
C TRP A 73 -40.53 3.73 -56.46
N ARG A 74 -40.63 3.05 -57.61
CA ARG A 74 -39.46 2.46 -58.29
C ARG A 74 -38.46 3.52 -58.73
N ALA A 75 -38.93 4.65 -59.27
CA ALA A 75 -38.08 5.77 -59.66
C ALA A 75 -37.38 6.41 -58.45
N LYS A 76 -38.09 6.59 -57.33
CA LYS A 76 -37.50 7.10 -56.10
C LYS A 76 -36.44 6.16 -55.53
N LYS A 77 -36.72 4.85 -55.53
CA LYS A 77 -35.77 3.82 -55.06
C LYS A 77 -34.53 3.75 -55.96
N ALA A 78 -34.70 3.89 -57.27
CA ALA A 78 -33.59 3.95 -58.22
C ALA A 78 -32.75 5.23 -58.02
N ALA A 79 -33.39 6.38 -57.83
CA ALA A 79 -32.69 7.64 -57.55
C ALA A 79 -31.95 7.62 -56.20
N GLU A 80 -32.50 6.96 -55.18
CA GLU A 80 -31.84 6.77 -53.89
C GLU A 80 -30.63 5.84 -54.01
N ALA A 81 -30.75 4.74 -54.76
CA ALA A 81 -29.63 3.85 -55.06
C ALA A 81 -28.52 4.56 -55.86
N GLU A 82 -28.89 5.36 -56.86
CA GLU A 82 -27.95 6.15 -57.66
C GLU A 82 -27.26 7.24 -56.81
N SER A 83 -28.00 7.87 -55.89
CA SER A 83 -27.44 8.84 -54.93
C SER A 83 -26.44 8.17 -53.97
N GLN A 84 -26.78 7.00 -53.43
CA GLN A 84 -25.87 6.21 -52.59
C GLN A 84 -24.63 5.79 -53.37
N GLN A 85 -24.79 5.35 -54.63
CA GLN A 85 -23.66 4.99 -55.48
C GLN A 85 -22.75 6.20 -55.74
N LYS A 86 -23.31 7.37 -56.04
CA LYS A 86 -22.54 8.62 -56.20
C LYS A 86 -21.81 9.01 -54.93
N GLN A 87 -22.44 8.87 -53.76
CA GLN A 87 -21.74 9.12 -52.48
C GLN A 87 -20.59 8.14 -52.25
N THR A 88 -20.78 6.85 -52.58
CA THR A 88 -19.70 5.87 -52.47
C THR A 88 -18.56 6.17 -53.43
N GLU A 89 -18.85 6.56 -54.67
CA GLU A 89 -17.86 6.96 -55.66
C GLU A 89 -17.11 8.23 -55.23
N GLU A 90 -17.80 9.23 -54.67
CA GLU A 90 -17.17 10.42 -54.10
C GLU A 90 -16.27 10.10 -52.91
N THR A 91 -16.65 9.16 -52.04
CA THR A 91 -15.78 8.72 -50.94
C THR A 91 -14.56 7.97 -51.47
N LEU A 92 -14.72 7.15 -52.51
CA LEU A 92 -13.63 6.39 -53.11
C LEU A 92 -12.63 7.32 -53.79
N ASP A 93 -13.11 8.32 -54.52
CA ASP A 93 -12.27 9.37 -55.11
C ASP A 93 -11.52 10.18 -54.04
N LYS A 94 -12.15 10.52 -52.91
CA LYS A 94 -11.46 11.15 -51.77
C LYS A 94 -10.35 10.28 -51.21
N TYR A 95 -10.58 8.98 -51.04
CA TYR A 95 -9.55 8.05 -50.56
C TYR A 95 -8.41 7.90 -51.56
N GLU A 96 -8.72 7.80 -52.86
CA GLU A 96 -7.73 7.71 -53.92
C GLU A 96 -6.86 8.99 -53.98
N GLN A 97 -7.48 10.16 -53.85
CA GLN A 97 -6.76 11.43 -53.75
C GLN A 97 -5.87 11.50 -52.50
N ALA A 98 -6.34 10.99 -51.36
CA ALA A 98 -5.55 10.93 -50.13
C ALA A 98 -4.35 9.98 -50.28
N PHE A 99 -4.55 8.80 -50.88
CA PHE A 99 -3.50 7.82 -51.13
C PHE A 99 -2.44 8.37 -52.11
N ASN A 100 -2.89 9.04 -53.17
CA ASN A 100 -2.01 9.71 -54.12
C ASN A 100 -1.19 10.84 -53.47
N LYS A 101 -1.78 11.58 -52.51
CA LYS A 101 -1.04 12.57 -51.71
C LYS A 101 0.01 11.89 -50.82
N MET A 102 -0.34 10.79 -50.14
CA MET A 102 0.60 10.02 -49.32
C MET A 102 1.76 9.46 -50.14
N LEU A 103 1.49 8.93 -51.33
CA LEU A 103 2.49 8.40 -52.26
C LEU A 103 3.46 9.50 -52.71
N LYS A 104 2.94 10.70 -53.04
CA LYS A 104 3.76 11.87 -53.40
C LYS A 104 4.64 12.35 -52.25
N LEU A 105 4.12 12.37 -51.02
CA LEU A 105 4.87 12.81 -49.83
C LEU A 105 5.98 11.83 -49.44
N THR A 106 5.70 10.52 -49.53
CA THR A 106 6.64 9.46 -49.13
C THR A 106 7.62 9.06 -50.24
N GLN A 107 7.43 9.54 -51.48
CA GLN A 107 8.23 9.20 -52.66
C GLN A 107 8.35 7.67 -52.90
N ALA A 108 7.36 6.91 -52.45
CA ALA A 108 7.36 5.46 -52.63
C ALA A 108 6.95 5.09 -54.07
N PRO A 109 7.57 4.07 -54.69
CA PRO A 109 7.33 3.73 -56.09
C PRO A 109 5.99 3.00 -56.34
N SER A 110 5.31 2.49 -55.31
CA SER A 110 4.05 1.73 -55.42
C SER A 110 3.27 1.74 -54.10
N SER A 111 1.93 1.66 -54.18
CA SER A 111 1.03 1.57 -53.02
C SER A 111 1.40 0.44 -52.05
N ASP A 112 1.67 -0.76 -52.56
CA ASP A 112 1.98 -1.93 -51.73
C ASP A 112 3.27 -1.74 -50.93
N ARG A 113 4.33 -1.21 -51.55
CA ARG A 113 5.59 -0.91 -50.84
C ARG A 113 5.44 0.18 -49.78
N LEU A 114 4.55 1.15 -49.99
CA LEU A 114 4.23 2.16 -48.98
C LEU A 114 3.56 1.50 -47.78
N MET A 115 2.58 0.64 -48.02
CA MET A 115 1.88 -0.11 -46.97
C MET A 115 2.84 -1.03 -46.21
N ASP A 116 3.68 -1.79 -46.91
CA ASP A 116 4.68 -2.65 -46.29
C ASP A 116 5.68 -1.86 -45.43
N SER A 117 6.09 -0.67 -45.88
CA SER A 117 6.96 0.21 -45.11
C SER A 117 6.24 0.81 -43.90
N TYR A 118 4.96 1.13 -44.04
CA TYR A 118 4.13 1.61 -42.95
C TYR A 118 3.97 0.54 -41.88
N ILE A 119 3.60 -0.69 -42.25
CA ILE A 119 3.46 -1.82 -41.32
C ILE A 119 4.77 -2.06 -40.58
N ARG A 120 5.91 -2.13 -41.28
CA ARG A 120 7.22 -2.29 -40.61
C ARG A 120 7.55 -1.15 -39.64
N ASN A 121 7.21 0.08 -40.00
CA ASN A 121 7.41 1.24 -39.13
C ASN A 121 6.45 1.23 -37.95
N GLU A 122 5.22 0.79 -38.16
CA GLU A 122 4.22 0.64 -37.10
C GLU A 122 4.63 -0.46 -36.13
N ASP A 123 5.03 -1.64 -36.60
CA ASP A 123 5.54 -2.74 -35.77
C ASP A 123 6.74 -2.29 -34.93
N ARG A 124 7.66 -1.54 -35.54
CA ARG A 124 8.80 -0.95 -34.85
C ARG A 124 8.35 0.05 -33.79
N ASN A 125 7.42 0.94 -34.12
CA ASN A 125 6.90 1.93 -33.18
C ASN A 125 6.13 1.28 -32.04
N PHE A 126 5.36 0.23 -32.31
CA PHE A 126 4.63 -0.54 -31.31
C PHE A 126 5.60 -1.25 -30.37
N SER A 127 6.66 -1.85 -30.91
CA SER A 127 7.72 -2.47 -30.10
C SER A 127 8.43 -1.43 -29.22
N LEU A 128 8.75 -0.25 -29.76
CA LEU A 128 9.34 0.85 -28.99
C LEU A 128 8.40 1.39 -27.91
N PHE A 129 7.11 1.49 -28.21
CA PHE A 129 6.11 1.95 -27.25
C PHE A 129 5.97 0.97 -26.10
N ASN A 130 5.93 -0.33 -26.39
CA ASN A 130 5.93 -1.37 -25.35
C ASN A 130 7.19 -1.32 -24.49
N TYR A 131 8.37 -1.10 -25.10
CA TYR A 131 9.60 -0.92 -24.35
C TYR A 131 9.55 0.32 -23.45
N ILE A 132 9.01 1.45 -23.94
CA ILE A 132 8.83 2.65 -23.12
C ILE A 132 7.89 2.38 -21.95
N ILE A 133 6.81 1.63 -22.17
CA ILE A 133 5.89 1.22 -21.09
C ILE A 133 6.62 0.37 -20.05
N GLU A 134 7.39 -0.63 -20.48
CA GLU A 134 8.14 -1.51 -19.58
C GLU A 134 9.15 -0.70 -18.74
N ILE A 135 9.87 0.24 -19.36
CA ILE A 135 10.77 1.14 -18.64
C ILE A 135 10.00 2.05 -17.67
N TYR A 136 8.82 2.54 -18.06
CA TYR A 136 7.99 3.35 -17.16
C TYR A 136 7.53 2.56 -15.94
N GLU A 137 7.13 1.30 -16.14
CA GLU A 137 6.79 0.38 -15.06
C GLU A 137 8.01 0.11 -14.15
N GLU A 138 9.19 -0.12 -14.73
CA GLU A 138 10.43 -0.30 -13.96
C GLU A 138 10.78 0.94 -13.13
N VAL A 139 10.61 2.14 -13.70
CA VAL A 139 10.80 3.40 -12.99
C VAL A 139 9.83 3.53 -11.82
N GLU A 140 8.55 3.20 -12.01
CA GLU A 140 7.54 3.24 -10.95
C GLU A 140 7.86 2.24 -9.82
N GLN A 141 8.31 1.03 -10.18
CA GLN A 141 8.77 0.04 -9.21
C GLN A 141 10.00 0.52 -8.43
N LEU A 142 10.97 1.15 -9.10
CA LEU A 142 12.17 1.72 -8.46
C LEU A 142 11.81 2.89 -7.54
N GLN A 143 10.91 3.78 -7.96
CA GLN A 143 10.42 4.87 -7.11
C GLN A 143 9.74 4.33 -5.85
N THR A 144 8.89 3.30 -6.00
CA THR A 144 8.24 2.64 -4.86
C THR A 144 9.27 2.02 -3.89
N LYS A 145 10.33 1.39 -4.43
CA LYS A 145 11.43 0.85 -3.62
C LYS A 145 12.19 1.95 -2.88
N ILE A 146 12.48 3.07 -3.55
CA ILE A 146 13.15 4.23 -2.93
C ILE A 146 12.29 4.79 -1.79
N ASP A 147 10.99 4.94 -1.99
CA ASP A 147 10.10 5.46 -0.97
C ASP A 147 9.96 4.51 0.23
N ASN A 148 9.94 3.19 -0.01
CA ASN A 148 9.98 2.21 1.07
C ASN A 148 11.31 2.29 1.86
N LEU A 149 12.46 2.35 1.16
CA LEU A 149 13.76 2.49 1.82
C LEU A 149 13.86 3.80 2.62
N ARG A 150 13.31 4.90 2.11
CA ARG A 150 13.25 6.17 2.85
C ARG A 150 12.42 6.04 4.12
N LYS A 151 11.28 5.36 4.07
CA LYS A 151 10.47 5.08 5.28
C LYS A 151 11.25 4.25 6.29
N GLN A 152 11.93 3.18 5.86
CA GLN A 152 12.75 2.36 6.75
C GLN A 152 13.92 3.15 7.37
N ILE A 153 14.55 4.06 6.61
CA ILE A 153 15.59 4.93 7.16
C ILE A 153 14.99 5.85 8.23
N MET A 154 13.83 6.46 7.99
CA MET A 154 13.17 7.31 8.98
C MET A 154 12.78 6.53 10.24
N GLU A 155 12.23 5.33 10.10
CA GLU A 155 11.88 4.46 11.24
C GLU A 155 13.14 4.09 12.05
N ASN A 156 14.23 3.69 11.38
CA ASN A 156 15.49 3.39 12.05
C ASN A 156 16.10 4.62 12.72
N GLN A 157 16.03 5.80 12.10
CA GLN A 157 16.47 7.05 12.71
C GLN A 157 15.68 7.34 13.99
N GLU A 158 14.36 7.20 13.96
CA GLU A 158 13.53 7.41 15.16
C GLU A 158 13.87 6.41 16.28
N LEU A 159 14.20 5.16 15.95
CA LEU A 159 14.65 4.18 16.93
C LEU A 159 16.00 4.55 17.54
N VAL A 160 16.96 4.96 16.71
CA VAL A 160 18.28 5.41 17.16
C VAL A 160 18.17 6.68 18.01
N ASP A 161 17.31 7.63 17.63
CA ASP A 161 17.06 8.84 18.42
C ASP A 161 16.49 8.50 19.80
N LYS A 162 15.54 7.56 19.88
CA LYS A 162 15.02 7.09 21.18
C LYS A 162 16.08 6.38 22.02
N GLU A 163 16.91 5.55 21.40
CA GLU A 163 17.98 4.83 22.10
C GLU A 163 19.06 5.80 22.60
N THR A 164 19.47 6.75 21.76
CA THR A 164 20.43 7.80 22.15
C THR A 164 19.88 8.71 23.23
N GLU A 165 18.60 9.08 23.20
CA GLU A 165 17.96 9.80 24.32
C GLU A 165 17.97 8.98 25.61
N SER A 166 17.74 7.68 25.55
CA SER A 166 17.80 6.79 26.72
C SER A 166 19.23 6.71 27.28
N ILE A 167 20.21 6.50 26.41
CA ILE A 167 21.63 6.44 26.79
C ILE A 167 22.07 7.78 27.36
N ASN A 168 21.69 8.91 26.76
CA ASN A 168 22.03 10.23 27.28
C ASN A 168 21.44 10.46 28.68
N LYS A 169 20.19 10.05 28.93
CA LYS A 169 19.60 10.12 30.29
C LYS A 169 20.36 9.26 31.29
N GLU A 170 20.79 8.07 30.89
CA GLU A 170 21.61 7.19 31.74
C GLU A 170 23.00 7.80 32.00
N LEU A 171 23.65 8.37 30.99
CA LEU A 171 24.92 9.07 31.13
C LEU A 171 24.81 10.30 32.03
N ASP A 172 23.74 11.09 31.91
CA ASP A 172 23.49 12.24 32.78
C ASP A 172 23.25 11.79 34.23
N PHE A 173 22.52 10.69 34.43
CA PHE A 173 22.33 10.10 35.76
C PHE A 173 23.67 9.63 36.37
N LEU A 174 24.49 8.91 35.59
CA LEU A 174 25.80 8.46 36.04
C LEU A 174 26.75 9.64 36.31
N ARG A 175 26.70 10.71 35.51
CA ARG A 175 27.47 11.93 35.75
C ARG A 175 27.04 12.58 37.07
N ALA A 176 25.75 12.75 37.31
CA ALA A 176 25.24 13.30 38.57
C ALA A 176 25.65 12.44 39.79
N LEU A 177 25.65 11.11 39.64
CA LEU A 177 26.13 10.21 40.68
C LEU A 177 27.63 10.35 40.92
N SER A 178 28.44 10.46 39.86
CA SER A 178 29.88 10.70 39.95
C SER A 178 30.19 12.02 40.65
N GLU A 179 29.50 13.10 40.27
CA GLU A 179 29.64 14.41 40.91
C GLU A 179 29.30 14.33 42.40
N GLY A 180 28.21 13.63 42.78
CA GLY A 180 27.87 13.41 44.18
C GLY A 180 28.91 12.56 44.94
N ILE A 181 29.54 11.58 44.29
CA ILE A 181 30.64 10.81 44.88
C ILE A 181 31.88 11.69 45.08
N ASP A 182 32.20 12.55 44.11
CA ASP A 182 33.32 13.47 44.19
C ASP A 182 33.13 14.50 45.31
N GLU A 183 31.92 15.07 45.45
CA GLU A 183 31.57 15.94 46.57
C GLU A 183 31.75 15.24 47.93
N ASN A 184 31.19 14.03 48.07
CA ASN A 184 31.36 13.24 49.30
C ASN A 184 32.83 12.91 49.57
N ASN A 185 33.62 12.61 48.54
CA ASN A 185 35.05 12.35 48.69
C ASN A 185 35.82 13.59 49.16
N ILE A 186 35.48 14.77 48.65
CA ILE A 186 36.06 16.05 49.10
C ILE A 186 35.71 16.29 50.57
N ASP A 187 34.47 16.07 50.98
CA ASP A 187 34.04 16.22 52.37
C ASP A 187 34.76 15.24 53.30
N ILE A 188 34.83 13.96 52.92
CA ILE A 188 35.55 12.92 53.68
C ILE A 188 37.03 13.25 53.78
N GLN A 189 37.67 13.70 52.70
CA GLN A 189 39.08 14.13 52.72
C GLN A 189 39.27 15.34 53.64
N GLY A 190 38.35 16.31 53.60
CA GLY A 190 38.39 17.47 54.49
C GLY A 190 38.22 17.12 55.97
N GLU A 191 37.37 16.15 56.30
CA GLU A 191 37.28 15.61 57.67
C GLU A 191 38.53 14.83 58.06
N PHE A 192 39.06 14.01 57.16
CA PHE A 192 40.29 13.26 57.36
C PHE A 192 41.46 14.20 57.67
N ASP A 193 41.68 15.24 56.87
CA ASP A 193 42.75 16.23 57.07
C ASP A 193 42.62 16.96 58.41
N LYS A 194 41.39 17.32 58.82
CA LYS A 194 41.13 17.93 60.15
C LYS A 194 41.50 16.97 61.27
N THR A 195 41.07 15.71 61.19
CA THR A 195 41.39 14.71 62.21
C THR A 195 42.89 14.41 62.25
N GLN A 196 43.55 14.37 61.10
CA GLN A 196 45.00 14.20 60.99
C GLN A 196 45.75 15.38 61.61
N SER A 197 45.35 16.61 61.31
CA SER A 197 45.96 17.82 61.90
C SER A 197 45.77 17.85 63.42
N PHE A 198 44.58 17.51 63.91
CA PHE A 198 44.31 17.41 65.35
C PHE A 198 45.21 16.36 66.01
N LEU A 199 45.32 15.18 65.40
CA LEU A 199 46.18 14.12 65.92
C LEU A 199 47.67 14.53 65.95
N GLN A 200 48.15 15.23 64.92
CA GLN A 200 49.51 15.78 64.89
C GLN A 200 49.72 16.83 66.00
N GLU A 201 48.75 17.72 66.23
CA GLU A 201 48.79 18.69 67.33
C GLU A 201 48.84 17.98 68.69
N THR A 202 48.01 16.94 68.89
CA THR A 202 48.07 16.15 70.12
C THR A 202 49.41 15.44 70.29
N ALA A 203 50.00 14.94 69.21
CA ALA A 203 51.31 14.32 69.25
C ALA A 203 52.41 15.30 69.65
N ALA A 204 52.38 16.53 69.13
CA ALA A 204 53.28 17.59 69.56
C ALA A 204 53.10 17.93 71.04
N MET A 205 51.86 18.14 71.51
CA MET A 205 51.58 18.44 72.92
C MET A 205 52.06 17.33 73.88
N ILE A 206 51.86 16.06 73.50
CA ILE A 206 52.30 14.92 74.29
C ILE A 206 53.83 14.80 74.26
N GLY A 207 54.46 15.12 73.13
CA GLY A 207 55.91 15.28 73.02
C GLY A 207 56.44 16.31 74.02
N ASP A 208 55.90 17.52 74.00
CA ASP A 208 56.29 18.61 74.91
C ASP A 208 56.08 18.23 76.38
N LEU A 209 54.96 17.57 76.71
CA LEU A 209 54.66 17.11 78.06
C LEU A 209 55.63 16.01 78.52
N SER A 210 56.01 15.10 77.61
CA SER A 210 56.99 14.05 77.90
C SER A 210 58.39 14.63 78.17
N GLU A 211 58.78 15.70 77.47
CA GLU A 211 60.03 16.41 77.72
C GLU A 211 59.97 17.19 79.05
N SER A 212 58.85 17.87 79.34
CA SER A 212 58.65 18.64 80.57
C SER A 212 58.63 17.78 81.85
N LEU A 213 58.06 16.57 81.79
CA LEU A 213 57.96 15.66 82.93
C LEU A 213 59.21 14.79 83.14
N HIS A 214 60.20 14.92 82.26
CA HIS A 214 61.40 14.08 82.18
C HIS A 214 61.04 12.58 82.25
N CYS A 215 60.13 12.15 81.38
CA CYS A 215 59.77 10.74 81.27
C CYS A 215 60.95 9.92 80.73
N ASP A 216 61.20 8.74 81.29
CA ASP A 216 62.26 7.82 80.83
C ASP A 216 61.88 7.23 79.46
N THR A 217 62.26 7.93 78.40
CA THR A 217 61.94 7.57 77.00
C THR A 217 62.85 6.48 76.41
N SER A 218 63.75 5.91 77.22
CA SER A 218 64.75 4.93 76.80
C SER A 218 64.15 3.65 76.21
N LEU A 219 63.03 3.16 76.76
CA LEU A 219 62.34 1.96 76.27
C LEU A 219 61.67 2.17 74.90
N ILE A 220 61.12 3.37 74.67
CA ILE A 220 60.45 3.71 73.41
C ILE A 220 61.51 3.97 72.32
N GLN A 221 62.59 4.69 72.66
CA GLN A 221 63.72 4.95 71.76
C GLN A 221 64.47 3.67 71.34
N GLN A 222 64.60 2.69 72.24
CA GLN A 222 65.23 1.42 71.94
C GLN A 222 64.41 0.55 70.96
N ARG A 223 63.07 0.66 70.98
CA ARG A 223 62.20 -0.07 70.04
C ARG A 223 62.14 0.56 68.64
N LEU A 224 62.27 1.89 68.55
CA LEU A 224 62.09 2.63 67.28
C LEU A 224 63.40 2.99 66.57
N CYS A 225 64.55 2.73 67.20
CA CYS A 225 65.89 2.74 66.60
C CYS A 225 66.33 3.98 65.77
N ALA A 226 65.63 5.13 65.79
CA ALA A 226 66.15 6.39 65.22
C ALA A 226 65.34 7.68 65.49
N SER A 227 64.02 7.67 65.68
CA SER A 227 63.26 8.93 65.75
C SER A 227 62.92 9.33 67.19
N LYS A 228 63.44 10.48 67.64
CA LYS A 228 63.06 11.14 68.91
C LYS A 228 61.65 11.77 68.84
N GLU A 229 61.08 11.84 67.65
CA GLU A 229 59.80 12.53 67.39
C GLU A 229 58.60 11.62 67.68
N VAL A 230 57.60 12.16 68.37
CA VAL A 230 56.33 11.49 68.64
C VAL A 230 55.55 11.39 67.33
N THR A 231 55.53 10.20 66.74
CA THR A 231 54.70 9.89 65.58
C THR A 231 53.36 9.31 66.03
N LEU A 232 52.35 9.40 65.16
CA LEU A 232 50.98 8.95 65.40
C LEU A 232 50.88 7.49 65.87
N GLU A 233 51.75 6.61 65.38
CA GLU A 233 51.83 5.20 65.80
C GLU A 233 52.36 5.03 67.23
N THR A 234 53.22 5.94 67.65
CA THR A 234 53.90 5.91 68.95
C THR A 234 53.17 6.73 70.01
N LEU A 235 52.21 7.58 69.59
CA LEU A 235 51.45 8.50 70.43
C LEU A 235 50.84 7.83 71.66
N LEU A 236 50.21 6.66 71.46
CA LEU A 236 49.57 5.92 72.53
C LEU A 236 50.58 5.41 73.56
N GLU A 237 51.76 4.95 73.11
CA GLU A 237 52.83 4.50 73.99
C GLU A 237 53.42 5.67 74.80
N TYR A 238 53.59 6.85 74.18
CA TYR A 238 54.00 8.08 74.88
C TYR A 238 52.94 8.55 75.88
N MET A 239 51.64 8.47 75.55
CA MET A 239 50.57 8.79 76.51
C MET A 239 50.58 7.88 77.72
N ALA A 240 50.75 6.58 77.54
CA ALA A 240 50.84 5.62 78.65
C ALA A 240 52.03 5.93 79.58
N LEU A 241 53.18 6.32 79.01
CA LEU A 241 54.37 6.70 79.78
C LEU A 241 54.16 7.99 80.58
N VAL A 242 53.54 9.00 79.94
CA VAL A 242 53.15 10.24 80.63
C VAL A 242 52.15 9.95 81.75
N GLU A 243 51.16 9.10 81.52
CA GLU A 243 50.19 8.68 82.55
C GLU A 243 50.89 8.04 83.75
N GLU A 244 51.79 7.10 83.52
CA GLU A 244 52.58 6.46 84.58
C GLU A 244 53.39 7.50 85.38
N ARG A 245 54.06 8.43 84.69
CA ARG A 245 54.87 9.47 85.33
C ARG A 245 54.03 10.43 86.17
N VAL A 246 52.91 10.90 85.63
CA VAL A 246 51.97 11.75 86.37
C VAL A 246 51.41 11.02 87.58
N ASN A 247 51.03 9.75 87.43
CA ASN A 247 50.51 8.95 88.54
C ASN A 247 51.56 8.77 89.65
N ASN A 248 52.82 8.51 89.27
CA ASN A 248 53.94 8.45 90.22
C ASN A 248 54.18 9.78 90.94
N LEU A 249 54.14 10.92 90.24
CA LEU A 249 54.26 12.24 90.86
C LEU A 249 53.09 12.55 91.81
N LEU A 250 51.86 12.17 91.45
CA LEU A 250 50.69 12.29 92.31
C LEU A 250 50.82 11.43 93.58
N LEU A 251 51.34 10.20 93.46
CA LEU A 251 51.62 9.33 94.61
C LEU A 251 52.68 9.93 95.54
N ILE A 252 53.76 10.50 94.99
CA ILE A 252 54.80 11.20 95.76
C ILE A 252 54.19 12.42 96.47
N ARG A 253 53.42 13.25 95.77
CA ARG A 253 52.72 14.39 96.36
C ARG A 253 51.78 13.97 97.48
N GLN A 254 51.04 12.87 97.31
CA GLN A 254 50.16 12.33 98.36
C GLN A 254 50.95 11.87 99.59
N ARG A 255 52.10 11.23 99.41
CA ARG A 255 52.97 10.84 100.53
C ARG A 255 53.52 12.07 101.27
N ILE A 256 53.97 13.09 100.54
CA ILE A 256 54.45 14.35 101.13
C ILE A 256 53.32 15.08 101.87
N ALA A 257 52.11 15.12 101.29
CA ALA A 257 50.94 15.73 101.93
C ALA A 257 50.48 14.97 103.19
N LYS A 258 50.72 13.66 103.28
CA LYS A 258 50.49 12.88 104.52
C LYS A 258 51.59 13.11 105.58
N ALA A 259 52.79 13.51 105.18
CA ALA A 259 53.91 13.75 106.08
C ALA A 259 53.91 15.18 106.68
N ASN A 260 53.29 16.15 106.01
CA ASN A 260 53.18 17.55 106.46
C ASN A 260 51.73 17.86 106.90
N ALA A 261 51.50 18.06 108.20
CA ALA A 261 50.16 18.27 108.77
C ALA A 261 49.53 19.67 108.48
N ASP A 262 50.27 20.60 107.89
CA ASP A 262 49.84 22.01 107.69
C ASP A 262 49.62 22.43 106.22
N ALA A 263 49.49 21.50 105.28
CA ALA A 263 49.08 21.85 103.92
C ALA A 263 47.55 22.05 103.83
N PRO A 264 47.06 23.18 103.26
CA PRO A 264 45.63 23.45 103.19
C PRO A 264 44.91 22.36 102.38
N ASN A 265 43.87 21.79 102.98
CA ASN A 265 42.96 20.80 102.40
C ASN A 265 42.59 21.10 100.94
N SER A 266 43.22 20.39 99.99
CA SER A 266 42.69 20.27 98.63
C SER A 266 43.20 19.03 97.89
N VAL A 267 43.28 17.86 98.54
CA VAL A 267 43.53 16.62 97.78
C VAL A 267 42.72 15.44 98.33
N LYS A 268 41.39 15.63 98.40
CA LYS A 268 40.48 14.51 98.09
C LYS A 268 40.28 14.51 96.58
N THR A 269 41.31 14.13 95.84
CA THR A 269 41.14 13.73 94.45
C THR A 269 41.33 12.23 94.42
N ASN A 270 40.19 11.56 94.26
CA ASN A 270 40.09 10.13 94.00
C ASN A 270 41.14 9.73 92.98
N PHE A 271 41.85 8.64 93.25
CA PHE A 271 42.65 7.90 92.28
C PHE A 271 41.85 7.87 90.96
N MET A 272 42.39 8.45 89.88
CA MET A 272 41.76 8.41 88.57
C MET A 272 41.60 6.93 88.20
N GLY A 273 40.35 6.46 88.24
CA GLY A 273 39.98 5.04 88.18
C GLY A 273 38.73 4.72 89.01
N GLY A 274 38.45 5.49 90.08
CA GLY A 274 37.26 5.27 90.92
C GLY A 274 35.94 5.84 90.38
N ASN A 275 35.96 6.61 89.28
CA ASN A 275 34.79 7.29 88.71
C ASN A 275 34.46 6.84 87.28
N LEU A 276 35.02 5.72 86.80
CA LEU A 276 34.44 5.01 85.66
C LEU A 276 33.30 4.13 86.19
N LYS A 277 32.16 4.74 86.50
CA LYS A 277 30.93 4.00 86.22
C LYS A 277 30.98 3.81 84.73
N SER A 278 31.07 2.56 84.25
CA SER A 278 30.70 2.27 82.87
C SER A 278 29.38 3.00 82.67
N LYS A 279 29.33 4.02 81.79
CA LYS A 279 28.05 4.36 81.20
C LYS A 279 27.60 3.02 80.65
N SER A 280 26.55 2.44 81.24
CA SER A 280 25.77 1.43 80.55
C SER A 280 25.24 2.18 79.33
N VAL A 281 26.05 2.24 78.27
CA VAL A 281 25.52 2.37 76.94
C VAL A 281 24.62 1.15 76.88
N ALA A 282 23.31 1.38 77.05
CA ALA A 282 22.33 0.37 76.69
C ALA A 282 22.78 -0.08 75.31
N GLN A 283 23.16 -1.37 75.19
CA GLN A 283 23.50 -1.92 73.90
C GLN A 283 22.41 -1.46 72.95
N PRO A 284 22.73 -0.79 71.82
CA PRO A 284 21.71 -0.44 70.87
C PRO A 284 21.02 -1.76 70.53
N ILE A 285 19.73 -1.86 70.84
CA ILE A 285 18.92 -2.97 70.39
C ILE A 285 18.90 -2.79 68.88
N ILE A 286 19.78 -3.51 68.20
CA ILE A 286 19.72 -3.68 66.75
C ILE A 286 18.47 -4.52 66.52
N ALA A 287 17.33 -3.84 66.40
CA ALA A 287 16.14 -4.48 65.86
C ALA A 287 16.44 -4.80 64.40
N PRO A 288 16.27 -6.05 63.95
CA PRO A 288 16.35 -6.34 62.53
C PRO A 288 15.36 -5.43 61.78
N PRO A 289 15.73 -4.89 60.61
CA PRO A 289 14.83 -4.07 59.82
C PRO A 289 13.51 -4.82 59.63
N LYS A 290 12.39 -4.16 59.94
CA LYS A 290 11.07 -4.75 59.72
C LYS A 290 10.96 -5.10 58.25
N ILE A 291 10.86 -6.39 57.97
CA ILE A 291 10.48 -6.90 56.66
C ILE A 291 9.10 -6.26 56.35
N PRO A 292 8.95 -5.51 55.24
CA PRO A 292 7.66 -4.96 54.85
C PRO A 292 6.64 -6.10 54.78
N GLU A 293 5.44 -5.89 55.34
CA GLU A 293 4.33 -6.84 55.18
C GLU A 293 4.08 -7.05 53.67
N GLY A 294 4.57 -8.17 53.13
CA GLY A 294 4.58 -8.46 51.70
C GLY A 294 5.87 -9.08 51.14
N PHE A 295 6.93 -9.26 51.93
CA PHE A 295 8.14 -9.96 51.46
C PHE A 295 7.92 -11.48 51.36
N ASP A 296 7.67 -11.94 50.14
CA ASP A 296 7.53 -13.36 49.81
C ASP A 296 8.88 -13.91 49.35
N ALA A 297 9.54 -14.68 50.22
CA ALA A 297 10.83 -15.30 49.95
C ALA A 297 10.80 -16.35 48.82
N SER A 298 9.62 -16.69 48.29
CA SER A 298 9.45 -17.63 47.17
C SER A 298 9.63 -17.00 45.78
N LYS A 299 9.88 -15.69 45.68
CA LYS A 299 10.09 -14.96 44.41
C LYS A 299 11.54 -14.58 44.08
N LEU A 300 12.53 -15.10 44.82
CA LEU A 300 13.93 -14.92 44.44
C LEU A 300 14.29 -15.87 43.27
N PRO A 301 14.85 -15.38 42.16
CA PRO A 301 15.41 -16.25 41.14
C PRO A 301 16.63 -16.98 41.73
N LEU A 302 16.71 -18.29 41.49
CA LEU A 302 17.86 -19.16 41.79
C LEU A 302 19.16 -18.59 41.20
#